data_AF-A0A397SM44-F1
#
_entry.id   AF-A0A397SM44-F1
#
_cell.length_a   1.000
_cell.length_b   1.000
_cell.length_c   1.000
_cell.angle_alpha   90.00
_cell.angle_beta   90.00
_cell.angle_gamma   90.00
#
_symmetry.space_group_name_H-M   'P 1'
#
loop_
_entity.id
_entity.type
_entity.pdbx_description
1 polymer ?
#
loop_
_entity_poly.entity_id
_entity_poly.type
_entity_poly.pdbx_seq_one_letter_code
_entity_poly.pdbx_strand_id
1 'polypeptide(L)'
;MVLCLVLGEEVTDRFIFDISVEMWTSMKISHLRDGIKEKASLSVPAHKIKLWKVAIPTKDMNDEKMKILINKSHESINVKEELGGELLDAEDSISSKIENVSADNHIHIIVKLPKPATTAGPSQQSVPQVALEPDEIFKNFLKSEHGKFLKAYIENNDPLPQYKSKTSLKTEVPATFNGDRPSLLLHNLPGSDIRQAITQVSSIRSAMGKAKNNLLVLLETSGCGKTRTCYELLCYNWGLYFIASRKGNGGSNDIEMIKNFVGIGDYLTEDYEENRKKVDHIARCAILSRLFILTHCIKSSSTFNPQRWTLLQVCQKIFGKLYNYSDDIFTQAIEMTFKGKFRSRYDPNKQRSLISPIIQTFKIPTSSFSNHCAVACGTGLGLLSLGETLGSLGIAKPDLDVDKFTNFGRWRNIAHVKEYVGPFVELTNDEYNQIYEHFCGRFRPIASIVEEILKGKKISDAVDGLWTILTCHRTNEQSHRFKG
;
A
#
# COMPACT_ATOMS: atom_id res chain seq x y z
N MET A 1 -4.92 -43.92 16.40
CA MET A 1 -4.65 -42.46 16.24
C MET A 1 -3.24 -42.32 15.70
N VAL A 2 -2.96 -41.28 14.90
CA VAL A 2 -1.60 -41.03 14.39
C VAL A 2 -1.18 -39.60 14.70
N LEU A 3 0.08 -39.41 15.07
CA LEU A 3 0.65 -38.08 15.29
C LEU A 3 1.32 -37.60 14.00
N CYS A 4 0.88 -36.46 13.50
CA CYS A 4 1.28 -35.88 12.23
C CYS A 4 2.07 -34.59 12.45
N LEU A 5 3.02 -34.32 11.56
CA LEU A 5 3.72 -33.04 11.46
C LEU A 5 3.83 -32.62 9.99
N VAL A 6 3.51 -31.36 9.68
CA VAL A 6 3.76 -30.82 8.34
C VAL A 6 5.23 -30.42 8.24
N LEU A 7 5.91 -30.91 7.20
CA LEU A 7 7.31 -30.62 7.00
C LEU A 7 7.50 -29.13 6.70
N GLY A 8 8.14 -28.41 7.63
CA GLY A 8 8.35 -26.96 7.58
C GLY A 8 7.65 -26.18 8.69
N GLU A 9 6.74 -26.82 9.43
CA GLU A 9 6.17 -26.27 10.68
C GLU A 9 7.04 -26.59 11.90
N GLU A 10 6.85 -25.88 13.01
CA GLU A 10 7.58 -26.16 14.23
C GLU A 10 7.17 -27.51 14.81
N VAL A 11 8.09 -28.23 15.45
CA VAL A 11 7.81 -29.56 16.02
C VAL A 11 6.67 -29.50 17.07
N THR A 12 6.44 -28.34 17.69
CA THR A 12 5.33 -28.06 18.60
C THR A 12 3.96 -28.04 17.94
N ASP A 13 3.89 -27.79 16.62
CA ASP A 13 2.65 -27.71 15.84
C ASP A 13 2.13 -29.07 15.36
N ARG A 14 2.79 -30.14 15.79
CA ARG A 14 2.31 -31.51 15.57
C ARG A 14 0.88 -31.69 16.07
N PHE A 15 0.08 -32.41 15.30
CA PHE A 15 -1.33 -32.63 15.60
C PHE A 15 -1.70 -34.10 15.52
N ILE A 16 -2.71 -34.50 16.28
CA ILE A 16 -3.22 -35.86 16.29
C ILE A 16 -4.30 -35.98 15.22
N PHE A 17 -4.24 -37.03 14.39
CA PHE A 17 -5.32 -37.42 13.49
C PHE A 17 -5.96 -38.73 13.97
N ASP A 18 -7.28 -38.69 14.16
CA ASP A 18 -8.05 -39.80 14.70
C ASP A 18 -8.49 -40.70 13.56
N ILE A 19 -7.94 -41.91 13.52
CA ILE A 19 -8.35 -42.93 12.55
C ILE A 19 -9.46 -43.75 13.19
N SER A 20 -10.69 -43.60 12.70
CA SER A 20 -11.83 -44.41 13.17
C SER A 20 -11.68 -45.87 12.76
N VAL A 21 -12.41 -46.77 13.42
CA VAL A 21 -12.42 -48.20 13.07
C VAL A 21 -12.89 -48.42 11.62
N GLU A 22 -13.83 -47.60 11.14
CA GLU A 22 -14.28 -47.62 9.75
C GLU A 22 -13.17 -47.19 8.80
N MET A 23 -12.50 -46.06 9.06
CA MET A 23 -11.37 -45.62 8.23
C MET A 23 -10.26 -46.68 8.19
N TRP A 24 -9.97 -47.29 9.34
CA TRP A 24 -8.95 -48.32 9.45
C TRP A 24 -9.22 -49.54 8.58
N THR A 25 -10.48 -50.01 8.57
CA THR A 25 -10.86 -51.29 7.97
C THR A 25 -11.19 -51.20 6.49
N SER A 26 -11.72 -50.06 6.01
CA SER A 26 -12.25 -49.94 4.65
C SER A 26 -11.60 -48.85 3.79
N MET A 27 -10.87 -47.91 4.39
CA MET A 27 -10.35 -46.76 3.64
C MET A 27 -8.88 -46.92 3.21
N LYS A 28 -8.57 -46.23 2.11
CA LYS A 28 -7.24 -46.12 1.52
C LYS A 28 -6.49 -44.89 2.05
N ILE A 29 -5.16 -44.89 1.89
CA ILE A 29 -4.30 -43.73 2.22
C ILE A 29 -4.77 -42.43 1.53
N SER A 30 -5.41 -42.50 0.36
CA SER A 30 -6.03 -41.32 -0.27
C SER A 30 -7.02 -40.60 0.64
N HIS A 31 -7.86 -41.36 1.37
CA HIS A 31 -8.86 -40.80 2.28
C HIS A 31 -8.21 -40.22 3.54
N LEU A 32 -7.14 -40.88 4.04
CA LEU A 32 -6.34 -40.34 5.13
C LEU A 32 -5.69 -39.01 4.73
N ARG A 33 -5.24 -38.90 3.48
CA ARG A 33 -4.65 -37.67 2.91
C ARG A 33 -5.66 -36.54 2.83
N ASP A 34 -6.89 -36.83 2.42
CA ASP A 34 -7.99 -35.87 2.42
C ASP A 34 -8.32 -35.39 3.84
N GLY A 35 -8.45 -36.32 4.80
CA GLY A 35 -8.72 -35.99 6.20
C GLY A 35 -7.62 -35.15 6.84
N ILE A 36 -6.35 -35.51 6.61
CA ILE A 36 -5.20 -34.73 7.11
C ILE A 36 -5.18 -33.34 6.50
N LYS A 37 -5.46 -33.21 5.20
CA LYS A 37 -5.54 -31.90 4.52
C LYS A 37 -6.59 -31.01 5.17
N GLU A 38 -7.77 -31.55 5.46
CA GLU A 38 -8.85 -30.81 6.13
C GLU A 38 -8.46 -30.43 7.56
N LYS A 39 -7.96 -31.39 8.35
CA LYS A 39 -7.58 -31.16 9.76
C LYS A 39 -6.45 -30.14 9.91
N ALA A 40 -5.47 -30.15 9.00
CA ALA A 40 -4.36 -29.20 8.97
C ALA A 40 -4.64 -27.93 8.15
N SER A 41 -5.87 -27.74 7.64
CA SER A 41 -6.27 -26.58 6.84
C SER A 41 -5.35 -26.27 5.64
N LEU A 42 -4.87 -27.31 4.95
CA LEU A 42 -3.91 -27.18 3.85
C LEU A 42 -4.58 -26.73 2.54
N SER A 43 -4.02 -25.70 1.91
CA SER A 43 -4.55 -25.12 0.66
C SER A 43 -4.20 -25.90 -0.62
N VAL A 44 -3.31 -26.89 -0.53
CA VAL A 44 -2.84 -27.69 -1.66
C VAL A 44 -3.85 -28.81 -2.01
N PRO A 45 -4.10 -29.12 -3.30
CA PRO A 45 -4.90 -30.30 -3.68
C PRO A 45 -4.36 -31.58 -3.05
N ALA A 46 -5.23 -32.40 -2.46
CA ALA A 46 -4.82 -33.55 -1.66
C ALA A 46 -3.91 -34.51 -2.44
N HIS A 47 -4.21 -34.79 -3.71
CA HIS A 47 -3.38 -35.67 -4.55
C HIS A 47 -1.92 -35.22 -4.73
N LYS A 48 -1.59 -33.93 -4.49
CA LYS A 48 -0.21 -33.42 -4.55
C LYS A 48 0.55 -33.52 -3.23
N ILE A 49 -0.15 -33.83 -2.13
CA ILE A 49 0.45 -33.99 -0.80
C ILE A 49 1.07 -35.39 -0.72
N LYS A 50 2.31 -35.47 -0.24
CA LYS A 50 2.99 -36.74 0.03
C LYS A 50 2.96 -37.04 1.52
N LEU A 51 2.45 -38.21 1.88
CA LEU A 51 2.47 -38.70 3.26
C LEU A 51 3.62 -39.70 3.41
N TRP A 52 4.45 -39.49 4.43
CA TRP A 52 5.56 -40.38 4.76
C TRP A 52 5.34 -40.99 6.13
N LYS A 53 5.29 -42.32 6.22
CA LYS A 53 5.34 -43.04 7.48
C LYS A 53 6.75 -42.91 8.06
N VAL A 54 6.85 -42.49 9.31
CA VAL A 54 8.10 -42.34 10.04
C VAL A 54 7.93 -42.87 11.47
N ALA A 55 9.05 -43.06 12.16
CA ALA A 55 9.10 -43.29 13.60
C ALA A 55 10.14 -42.32 14.18
N ILE A 56 9.69 -41.21 14.77
CA ILE A 56 10.54 -40.16 15.35
C ILE A 56 10.08 -39.91 16.79
N PRO A 57 10.90 -40.23 17.82
CA PRO A 57 10.54 -40.01 19.21
C PRO A 57 10.26 -38.53 19.51
N THR A 58 9.17 -38.21 20.21
CA THR A 58 8.80 -36.83 20.59
C THR A 58 9.33 -36.42 21.96
N LYS A 59 9.70 -37.38 22.81
CA LYS A 59 10.21 -37.14 24.17
C LYS A 59 11.74 -37.09 24.24
N ASP A 60 12.43 -37.65 23.26
CA ASP A 60 13.88 -37.62 23.19
C ASP A 60 14.35 -36.53 22.23
N MET A 61 14.65 -35.35 22.78
CA MET A 61 15.18 -34.23 22.01
C MET A 61 16.62 -34.46 21.52
N ASN A 62 17.29 -35.50 22.02
CA ASN A 62 18.64 -35.86 21.59
C ASN A 62 18.68 -36.84 20.41
N ASP A 63 17.52 -37.40 20.03
CA ASP A 63 17.38 -38.26 18.85
C ASP A 63 17.86 -37.55 17.58
N GLU A 64 18.59 -38.28 16.72
CA GLU A 64 19.19 -37.71 15.51
C GLU A 64 18.14 -37.17 14.54
N LYS A 65 17.00 -37.86 14.38
CA LYS A 65 15.91 -37.43 13.50
C LYS A 65 15.20 -36.20 14.05
N MET A 66 15.04 -36.13 15.39
CA MET A 66 14.49 -34.95 16.05
C MET A 66 15.41 -33.73 15.86
N LYS A 67 16.72 -33.91 16.03
CA LYS A 67 17.72 -32.84 15.75
C LYS A 67 17.68 -32.37 14.30
N ILE A 68 17.47 -33.27 13.34
CA ILE A 68 17.33 -32.91 11.92
C ILE A 68 16.10 -32.02 11.70
N LEU A 69 14.95 -32.36 12.30
CA LEU A 69 13.73 -31.57 12.19
C LEU A 69 13.88 -30.16 12.81
N ILE A 70 14.66 -30.03 13.88
CA ILE A 70 14.85 -28.76 14.60
C ILE A 70 15.92 -27.87 13.94
N ASN A 71 17.05 -28.45 13.52
CA ASN A 71 18.24 -27.68 13.15
C ASN A 71 18.44 -27.52 11.64
N LYS A 72 17.85 -28.40 10.81
CA LYS A 72 18.07 -28.41 9.36
C LYS A 72 16.93 -27.69 8.63
N SER A 73 17.26 -26.92 7.60
CA SER A 73 16.25 -26.30 6.74
C SER A 73 15.38 -27.38 6.08
N HIS A 74 14.05 -27.26 6.24
CA HIS A 74 13.06 -28.24 5.78
C HIS A 74 13.11 -28.53 4.27
N GLU A 75 13.58 -27.58 3.46
CA GLU A 75 13.73 -27.76 2.00
C GLU A 75 14.83 -28.77 1.64
N SER A 76 15.82 -28.89 2.52
CA SER A 76 17.00 -29.76 2.37
C SER A 76 16.85 -31.12 3.06
N ILE A 77 15.75 -31.35 3.77
CA ILE A 77 15.48 -32.62 4.46
C ILE A 77 15.02 -33.68 3.45
N ASN A 78 15.79 -34.75 3.31
CA ASN A 78 15.39 -35.96 2.62
C ASN A 78 14.66 -36.89 3.58
N VAL A 79 13.32 -36.84 3.58
CA VAL A 79 12.48 -37.64 4.49
C VAL A 79 12.77 -39.15 4.40
N LYS A 80 13.12 -39.67 3.22
CA LYS A 80 13.41 -41.09 3.04
C LYS A 80 14.73 -41.49 3.71
N GLU A 81 15.81 -40.77 3.38
CA GLU A 81 17.17 -41.11 3.79
C GLU A 81 17.49 -40.66 5.21
N GLU A 82 17.06 -39.45 5.59
CA GLU A 82 17.46 -38.81 6.84
C GLU A 82 16.48 -39.09 7.99
N LEU A 83 15.20 -39.27 7.69
CA LEU A 83 14.18 -39.57 8.70
C LEU A 83 13.73 -41.05 8.68
N GLY A 84 14.27 -41.84 7.75
CA GLY A 84 13.88 -43.25 7.55
C GLY A 84 12.43 -43.39 7.09
N GLY A 85 11.92 -42.44 6.32
CA GLY A 85 10.52 -42.39 5.91
C GLY A 85 10.16 -43.36 4.79
N GLU A 86 9.04 -44.04 4.94
CA GLU A 86 8.39 -44.84 3.90
C GLU A 86 7.26 -44.02 3.24
N LEU A 87 7.30 -43.85 1.91
CA LEU A 87 6.25 -43.13 1.20
C LEU A 87 4.98 -43.98 1.16
N LEU A 88 3.85 -43.40 1.59
CA LEU A 88 2.55 -44.06 1.56
C LEU A 88 1.86 -43.85 0.21
N ASP A 89 1.64 -44.93 -0.54
CA ASP A 89 0.93 -44.87 -1.82
C ASP A 89 -0.56 -44.57 -1.58
N ALA A 90 -1.19 -43.85 -2.51
CA ALA A 90 -2.61 -43.48 -2.38
C ALA A 90 -3.54 -44.70 -2.40
N GLU A 91 -3.14 -45.77 -3.09
CA GLU A 91 -3.98 -46.96 -3.29
C GLU A 91 -3.89 -47.97 -2.15
N ASP A 92 -2.87 -47.85 -1.30
CA ASP A 92 -2.66 -48.73 -0.16
C ASP A 92 -3.81 -48.62 0.85
N SER A 93 -4.15 -49.75 1.46
CA SER A 93 -5.09 -49.79 2.58
C SER A 93 -4.44 -49.21 3.84
N ILE A 94 -5.18 -48.46 4.65
CA ILE A 94 -4.62 -47.87 5.88
C ILE A 94 -4.09 -48.97 6.81
N SER A 95 -4.87 -50.04 6.99
CA SER A 95 -4.54 -51.18 7.87
C SER A 95 -3.31 -51.98 7.47
N SER A 96 -2.87 -51.91 6.20
CA SER A 96 -1.69 -52.65 5.74
C SER A 96 -0.39 -51.87 5.91
N LYS A 97 -0.46 -50.54 6.04
CA LYS A 97 0.71 -49.65 6.07
C LYS A 97 0.94 -48.97 7.39
N ILE A 98 -0.14 -48.56 8.06
CA ILE A 98 -0.08 -47.97 9.38
C ILE A 98 -0.26 -49.12 10.36
N GLU A 99 0.61 -49.21 11.37
CA GLU A 99 0.42 -50.17 12.46
C GLU A 99 -0.59 -49.62 13.45
N ASN A 100 -1.35 -50.50 14.11
CA ASN A 100 -2.30 -50.09 15.15
C ASN A 100 -1.51 -49.72 16.41
N VAL A 101 -0.76 -48.62 16.33
CA VAL A 101 0.09 -48.14 17.41
C VAL A 101 -0.76 -47.26 18.32
N SER A 102 -0.66 -47.47 19.64
CA SER A 102 -1.11 -46.49 20.62
C SER A 102 -0.39 -45.15 20.36
N ALA A 103 -1.00 -44.03 20.73
CA ALA A 103 -0.44 -42.69 20.51
C ALA A 103 0.78 -42.40 21.41
N ASP A 104 1.77 -43.29 21.43
CA ASP A 104 2.92 -43.19 22.33
C ASP A 104 4.13 -42.58 21.63
N ASN A 105 4.32 -41.30 21.94
CA ASN A 105 5.61 -40.62 21.96
C ASN A 105 6.39 -40.60 20.65
N HIS A 106 5.75 -40.81 19.51
CA HIS A 106 6.40 -40.73 18.19
C HIS A 106 5.57 -39.91 17.20
N ILE A 107 6.24 -39.17 16.33
CA ILE A 107 5.65 -38.69 15.08
C ILE A 107 5.56 -39.90 14.15
N HIS A 108 4.37 -40.13 13.60
CA HIS A 108 4.03 -41.27 12.76
C HIS A 108 3.97 -40.88 11.28
N ILE A 109 3.57 -39.64 10.99
CA ILE A 109 3.38 -39.16 9.61
C ILE A 109 4.04 -37.80 9.43
N ILE A 110 4.89 -37.69 8.42
CA ILE A 110 5.37 -36.40 7.89
C ILE A 110 4.57 -36.04 6.64
N VAL A 111 3.92 -34.88 6.67
CA VAL A 111 3.16 -34.33 5.55
C VAL A 111 4.07 -33.43 4.72
N LYS A 112 4.42 -33.87 3.51
CA LYS A 112 5.29 -33.11 2.60
C LYS A 112 4.48 -32.48 1.47
N LEU A 113 4.50 -31.14 1.42
CA LEU A 113 3.87 -30.37 0.36
C LEU A 113 4.70 -30.43 -0.94
N PRO A 114 4.07 -30.29 -2.12
CA PRO A 114 4.79 -30.23 -3.38
C PRO A 114 5.73 -29.02 -3.39
N LYS A 115 6.97 -29.22 -3.85
CA LYS A 115 7.88 -28.10 -4.11
C LYS A 115 7.23 -27.18 -5.16
N PRO A 116 7.31 -25.84 -4.99
CA PRO A 116 6.89 -24.93 -6.04
C PRO A 116 7.66 -25.26 -7.33
N ALA A 117 6.93 -25.49 -8.43
CA ALA A 117 7.50 -26.02 -9.66
C ALA A 117 8.55 -25.07 -10.24
N THR A 118 9.82 -25.49 -10.26
CA THR A 118 10.87 -24.90 -11.07
C THR A 118 10.73 -25.49 -12.48
N THR A 119 9.97 -24.84 -13.35
CA THR A 119 9.90 -25.23 -14.77
C THR A 119 11.20 -24.88 -15.48
N ALA A 120 12.03 -25.89 -15.73
CA ALA A 120 13.03 -25.87 -16.79
C ALA A 120 12.31 -26.00 -18.15
N GLY A 121 12.25 -24.91 -18.92
CA GLY A 121 11.91 -24.91 -20.34
C GLY A 121 13.18 -24.79 -21.19
N PRO A 122 13.13 -25.16 -22.48
CA PRO A 122 14.31 -25.22 -23.33
C PRO A 122 14.96 -23.84 -23.49
N SER A 123 16.28 -23.85 -23.35
CA SER A 123 17.22 -22.73 -23.40
C SER A 123 16.87 -21.65 -24.43
N GLN A 124 16.41 -20.49 -23.96
CA GLN A 124 16.85 -19.21 -24.51
C GLN A 124 17.76 -18.56 -23.48
N GLN A 125 18.99 -18.28 -23.90
CA GLN A 125 20.03 -17.61 -23.12
C GLN A 125 19.47 -16.34 -22.47
N SER A 126 19.11 -16.44 -21.20
CA SER A 126 19.02 -15.30 -20.30
C SER A 126 19.73 -15.72 -19.02
N VAL A 127 20.77 -14.96 -18.71
CA VAL A 127 21.67 -15.13 -17.56
C VAL A 127 20.87 -15.44 -16.29
N PRO A 128 21.29 -16.39 -15.44
CA PRO A 128 20.64 -16.62 -14.16
C PRO A 128 20.79 -15.37 -13.29
N GLN A 129 19.74 -14.55 -13.20
CA GLN A 129 19.68 -13.48 -12.20
C GLN A 129 19.49 -14.15 -10.84
N VAL A 130 20.59 -14.29 -10.10
CA VAL A 130 20.57 -14.49 -8.66
C VAL A 130 19.68 -13.40 -8.07
N ALA A 131 18.61 -13.78 -7.36
CA ALA A 131 17.76 -12.83 -6.67
C ALA A 131 18.61 -12.15 -5.57
N LEU A 132 18.92 -10.86 -5.77
CA LEU A 132 19.69 -10.08 -4.82
C LEU A 132 18.85 -9.83 -3.54
N GLU A 133 19.52 -9.80 -2.40
CA GLU A 133 18.90 -9.41 -1.12
C GLU A 133 18.40 -7.95 -1.18
N PRO A 134 17.33 -7.58 -0.44
CA PRO A 134 16.76 -6.22 -0.47
C PRO A 134 17.77 -5.09 -0.25
N ASP A 135 18.75 -5.29 0.65
CA ASP A 135 19.81 -4.33 0.93
C ASP A 135 20.76 -4.12 -0.26
N GLU A 136 21.01 -5.17 -1.03
CA GLU A 136 21.86 -5.10 -2.22
C GLU A 136 21.12 -4.44 -3.40
N ILE A 137 19.83 -4.74 -3.55
CA ILE A 137 18.95 -4.03 -4.49
C ILE A 137 18.96 -2.53 -4.18
N PHE A 138 18.81 -2.16 -2.90
CA PHE A 138 18.80 -0.76 -2.51
C PHE A 138 20.17 -0.08 -2.69
N LYS A 139 21.29 -0.77 -2.40
CA LYS A 139 22.63 -0.26 -2.71
C LYS A 139 22.81 0.00 -4.21
N ASN A 140 22.29 -0.87 -5.06
CA ASN A 140 22.34 -0.69 -6.51
C ASN A 140 21.45 0.48 -6.96
N PHE A 141 20.26 0.64 -6.37
CA PHE A 141 19.40 1.80 -6.57
C PHE A 141 20.14 3.11 -6.23
N LEU A 142 20.82 3.17 -5.08
CA LEU A 142 21.57 4.36 -4.66
C LEU A 142 22.77 4.69 -5.56
N LYS A 143 23.33 3.71 -6.27
CA LYS A 143 24.41 3.91 -7.26
C LYS A 143 23.90 4.35 -8.64
N SER A 144 22.62 4.18 -8.92
CA SER A 144 21.99 4.54 -10.19
C SER A 144 21.76 6.05 -10.33
N GLU A 145 21.28 6.50 -11.49
CA GLU A 145 20.82 7.88 -11.71
C GLU A 145 19.72 8.30 -10.71
N HIS A 146 18.87 7.36 -10.27
CA HIS A 146 17.84 7.62 -9.25
C HIS A 146 18.46 8.00 -7.90
N GLY A 147 19.55 7.32 -7.52
CA GLY A 147 20.33 7.64 -6.32
C GLY A 147 21.05 8.97 -6.42
N LYS A 148 21.56 9.33 -7.60
CA LYS A 148 22.15 10.65 -7.86
C LYS A 148 21.14 11.78 -7.72
N PHE A 149 19.94 11.61 -8.30
CA PHE A 149 18.82 12.55 -8.11
C PHE A 149 18.47 12.70 -6.63
N LEU A 150 18.32 11.58 -5.92
CA LEU A 150 17.96 11.59 -4.50
C LEU A 150 19.02 12.32 -3.66
N LYS A 151 20.30 12.06 -3.94
CA LYS A 151 21.43 12.73 -3.31
C LYS A 151 21.40 14.24 -3.56
N ALA A 152 21.26 14.68 -4.82
CA ALA A 152 21.17 16.08 -5.18
C ALA A 152 19.99 16.78 -4.50
N TYR A 153 18.83 16.12 -4.44
CA TYR A 153 17.65 16.61 -3.72
C TYR A 153 17.94 16.80 -2.23
N ILE A 154 18.62 15.86 -1.57
CA ILE A 154 18.93 15.97 -0.14
C ILE A 154 19.96 17.08 0.12
N GLU A 155 21.03 17.13 -0.68
CA GLU A 155 22.16 18.03 -0.47
C GLU A 155 21.83 19.49 -0.78
N ASN A 156 21.16 19.76 -1.90
CA ASN A 156 20.94 21.13 -2.36
C ASN A 156 19.85 21.85 -1.56
N ASN A 157 18.91 21.12 -0.99
CA ASN A 157 17.80 21.67 -0.20
C ASN A 157 17.00 22.78 -0.94
N ASP A 158 16.92 22.72 -2.27
CA ASP A 158 16.32 23.79 -3.07
C ASP A 158 14.83 24.00 -2.74
N PRO A 159 14.35 25.26 -2.69
CA PRO A 159 12.93 25.55 -2.51
C PRO A 159 12.11 25.17 -3.75
N LEU A 160 10.78 25.19 -3.61
CA LEU A 160 9.91 25.05 -4.78
C LEU A 160 10.14 26.22 -5.76
N PRO A 161 10.18 25.98 -7.08
CA PRO A 161 10.26 27.05 -8.07
C PRO A 161 9.08 28.01 -7.93
N GLN A 162 9.36 29.31 -8.04
CA GLN A 162 8.34 30.34 -7.96
C GLN A 162 7.63 30.57 -9.30
N TYR A 163 6.33 30.85 -9.23
CA TYR A 163 5.52 31.23 -10.37
C TYR A 163 5.88 32.65 -10.81
N LYS A 164 6.31 32.79 -12.06
CA LYS A 164 6.61 34.08 -12.67
C LYS A 164 5.33 34.66 -13.26
N SER A 165 4.63 35.49 -12.49
CA SER A 165 3.46 36.22 -12.99
C SER A 165 3.86 37.27 -14.03
N LYS A 166 2.94 37.58 -14.94
CA LYS A 166 3.03 38.72 -15.87
C LYS A 166 2.70 40.06 -15.18
N THR A 167 2.17 40.03 -13.96
CA THR A 167 1.84 41.18 -13.11
C THR A 167 2.65 41.14 -11.83
N SER A 168 2.80 42.29 -11.14
CA SER A 168 3.52 42.35 -9.86
C SER A 168 2.77 41.54 -8.80
N LEU A 169 3.36 40.43 -8.34
CA LEU A 169 2.83 39.67 -7.22
C LEU A 169 3.16 40.39 -5.91
N LYS A 170 2.18 40.53 -5.03
CA LYS A 170 2.41 40.96 -3.64
C LYS A 170 3.13 39.89 -2.81
N THR A 171 2.91 38.62 -3.16
CA THR A 171 3.49 37.46 -2.45
C THR A 171 3.95 36.41 -3.46
N GLU A 172 5.09 35.77 -3.20
CA GLU A 172 5.59 34.66 -4.00
C GLU A 172 4.69 33.42 -3.88
N VAL A 173 4.36 32.82 -5.03
CA VAL A 173 3.52 31.62 -5.10
C VAL A 173 4.29 30.52 -5.84
N PRO A 174 4.37 29.29 -5.29
CA PRO A 174 5.02 28.19 -5.99
C PRO A 174 4.37 27.88 -7.34
N ALA A 175 5.18 27.48 -8.30
CA ALA A 175 4.72 27.03 -9.59
C ALA A 175 4.40 25.52 -9.59
N THR A 176 3.50 25.11 -10.47
CA THR A 176 3.28 23.70 -10.81
C THR A 176 4.47 23.11 -11.59
N PHE A 177 4.42 21.81 -11.86
CA PHE A 177 5.46 21.07 -12.61
C PHE A 177 5.95 21.78 -13.89
N ASN A 178 5.04 22.32 -14.70
CA ASN A 178 5.42 22.95 -15.96
C ASN A 178 5.96 24.38 -15.78
N GLY A 179 5.88 24.94 -14.57
CA GLY A 179 6.26 26.34 -14.30
C GLY A 179 5.22 27.35 -14.78
N ASP A 180 4.13 26.89 -15.39
CA ASP A 180 3.16 27.69 -16.14
C ASP A 180 1.93 28.10 -15.30
N ARG A 181 1.76 27.53 -14.09
CA ARG A 181 0.62 27.80 -13.22
C ARG A 181 1.05 28.02 -11.77
N PRO A 182 0.43 28.97 -11.06
CA PRO A 182 0.59 29.08 -9.61
C PRO A 182 -0.12 27.94 -8.89
N SER A 183 0.41 27.51 -7.73
CA SER A 183 -0.18 26.48 -6.89
C SER A 183 -0.32 26.96 -5.44
N LEU A 184 -1.52 27.37 -5.06
CA LEU A 184 -1.84 27.71 -3.68
C LEU A 184 -1.96 26.47 -2.79
N LEU A 185 -2.10 25.28 -3.39
CA LEU A 185 -2.01 24.02 -2.65
C LEU A 185 -0.63 23.83 -2.01
N LEU A 186 0.44 24.26 -2.70
CA LEU A 186 1.83 24.14 -2.26
C LEU A 186 2.35 25.40 -1.54
N HIS A 187 1.60 26.52 -1.65
CA HIS A 187 2.00 27.78 -1.05
C HIS A 187 2.06 27.69 0.47
N ASN A 188 3.19 28.10 1.06
CA ASN A 188 3.35 28.25 2.51
C ASN A 188 3.03 26.96 3.29
N LEU A 189 3.46 25.79 2.79
CA LEU A 189 3.39 24.56 3.56
C LEU A 189 4.28 24.67 4.81
N PRO A 190 3.85 24.16 5.98
CA PRO A 190 4.66 24.20 7.21
C PRO A 190 6.03 23.54 7.02
N GLY A 191 7.07 24.07 7.65
CA GLY A 191 8.45 23.59 7.54
C GLY A 191 9.23 23.84 8.82
N SER A 192 10.52 24.15 8.71
CA SER A 192 11.38 24.53 9.85
C SER A 192 11.07 25.91 10.43
N ASP A 193 10.45 26.79 9.65
CA ASP A 193 10.05 28.12 10.10
C ASP A 193 8.68 28.05 10.79
N ILE A 194 8.49 28.89 11.83
CA ILE A 194 7.29 29.02 12.68
C ILE A 194 6.11 29.58 11.84
N ARG A 195 5.64 28.84 10.84
CA ARG A 195 4.49 29.20 10.02
C ARG A 195 3.34 28.24 10.31
N GLN A 196 2.22 28.81 10.74
CA GLN A 196 1.05 28.03 11.11
C GLN A 196 0.39 27.39 9.88
N ALA A 197 -0.16 26.20 10.09
CA ALA A 197 -0.99 25.53 9.09
C ALA A 197 -2.22 26.38 8.75
N ILE A 198 -2.67 26.33 7.50
CA ILE A 198 -3.90 27.02 7.07
C ILE A 198 -5.12 26.22 7.55
N THR A 199 -5.00 24.90 7.70
CA THR A 199 -6.10 24.04 8.17
C THR A 199 -5.97 23.62 9.63
N GLN A 200 -7.00 22.95 10.16
CA GLN A 200 -7.13 22.52 11.56
C GLN A 200 -6.23 21.31 11.91
N VAL A 201 -4.93 21.39 11.61
CA VAL A 201 -3.97 20.29 11.79
C VAL A 201 -3.88 19.80 13.24
N SER A 202 -3.88 20.71 14.22
CA SER A 202 -3.81 20.36 15.64
C SER A 202 -4.99 19.48 16.08
N SER A 203 -6.20 19.85 15.67
CA SER A 203 -7.42 19.09 15.95
C SER A 203 -7.37 17.70 15.34
N ILE A 204 -6.86 17.58 14.10
CA ILE A 204 -6.74 16.29 13.42
C ILE A 204 -5.68 15.41 14.06
N ARG A 205 -4.52 15.98 14.44
CA ARG A 205 -3.49 15.23 15.18
C ARG A 205 -4.03 14.67 16.49
N SER A 206 -4.84 15.45 17.22
CA SER A 206 -5.51 14.93 18.42
C SER A 206 -6.49 13.81 18.10
N ALA A 207 -7.22 13.88 16.98
CA ALA A 207 -8.10 12.82 16.53
C ALA A 207 -7.33 11.55 16.12
N MET A 208 -6.20 11.70 15.41
CA MET A 208 -5.32 10.58 15.05
C MET A 208 -4.81 9.82 16.27
N GLY A 209 -4.40 10.54 17.33
CA GLY A 209 -3.94 9.91 18.57
C GLY A 209 -5.03 9.19 19.37
N LYS A 210 -6.31 9.44 19.04
CA LYS A 210 -7.48 8.79 19.67
C LYS A 210 -8.16 7.77 18.76
N ALA A 211 -7.72 7.66 17.50
CA ALA A 211 -8.37 6.86 16.49
C ALA A 211 -8.25 5.37 16.83
N LYS A 212 -9.39 4.69 16.96
CA LYS A 212 -9.48 3.25 17.13
C LYS A 212 -8.93 2.55 15.90
N ASN A 213 -8.38 1.36 16.11
CA ASN A 213 -7.93 0.47 15.05
C ASN A 213 -6.91 1.12 14.09
N ASN A 214 -6.16 2.13 14.54
CA ASN A 214 -5.17 2.88 13.76
C ASN A 214 -5.73 3.47 12.45
N LEU A 215 -7.04 3.79 12.39
CA LEU A 215 -7.69 4.26 11.16
C LEU A 215 -8.53 5.50 11.43
N LEU A 216 -8.22 6.59 10.74
CA LEU A 216 -9.01 7.82 10.74
C LEU A 216 -9.55 8.10 9.34
N VAL A 217 -10.85 8.32 9.23
CA VAL A 217 -11.50 8.64 7.96
C VAL A 217 -11.83 10.12 7.89
N LEU A 218 -11.26 10.80 6.89
CA LEU A 218 -11.49 12.21 6.60
C LEU A 218 -12.72 12.35 5.69
N LEU A 219 -13.86 12.77 6.27
CA LEU A 219 -15.16 12.77 5.59
C LEU A 219 -15.72 14.19 5.49
N GLU A 220 -15.75 14.74 4.27
CA GLU A 220 -16.36 16.04 3.97
C GLU A 220 -16.57 16.21 2.45
N THR A 221 -17.29 17.26 2.06
CA THR A 221 -17.56 17.61 0.65
C THR A 221 -16.31 17.92 -0.18
N SER A 222 -16.40 17.82 -1.51
CA SER A 222 -15.28 18.14 -2.40
C SER A 222 -14.82 19.60 -2.23
N GLY A 223 -13.52 19.83 -2.19
CA GLY A 223 -12.97 21.19 -2.10
C GLY A 223 -12.93 21.81 -0.70
N CYS A 224 -13.32 21.09 0.35
CA CYS A 224 -13.22 21.54 1.74
C CYS A 224 -11.79 21.60 2.32
N GLY A 225 -10.74 21.26 1.53
CA GLY A 225 -9.35 21.33 1.98
C GLY A 225 -8.70 20.01 2.42
N LYS A 226 -9.32 18.84 2.16
CA LYS A 226 -8.73 17.51 2.47
C LYS A 226 -7.28 17.36 2.00
N THR A 227 -7.01 17.57 0.71
CA THR A 227 -5.65 17.40 0.15
C THR A 227 -4.65 18.33 0.82
N ARG A 228 -5.00 19.62 0.98
CA ARG A 228 -4.15 20.60 1.67
C ARG A 228 -3.85 20.15 3.10
N THR A 229 -4.87 19.69 3.81
CA THR A 229 -4.75 19.18 5.17
C THR A 229 -3.83 17.97 5.26
N CYS A 230 -3.90 17.03 4.31
CA CYS A 230 -2.97 15.91 4.26
C CYS A 230 -1.52 16.38 4.09
N TYR A 231 -1.28 17.39 3.25
CA TYR A 231 0.06 17.93 3.05
C TYR A 231 0.59 18.59 4.32
N GLU A 232 -0.23 19.43 4.95
CA GLU A 232 0.16 20.09 6.19
C GLU A 232 0.40 19.05 7.30
N LEU A 233 -0.45 18.03 7.44
CA LEU A 233 -0.24 16.93 8.40
C LEU A 233 1.10 16.22 8.19
N LEU A 234 1.46 15.93 6.94
CA LEU A 234 2.73 15.28 6.59
C LEU A 234 3.95 16.21 6.72
N CYS A 235 3.73 17.53 6.68
CA CYS A 235 4.79 18.48 7.00
C CYS A 235 5.13 18.51 8.50
N TYR A 236 4.21 18.07 9.37
CA TYR A 236 4.44 17.95 10.81
C TYR A 236 4.80 16.54 11.28
N ASN A 237 4.54 15.52 10.45
CA ASN A 237 4.69 14.11 10.82
C ASN A 237 5.39 13.35 9.69
N TRP A 238 6.36 12.50 10.04
CA TRP A 238 6.87 11.52 9.07
C TRP A 238 5.74 10.58 8.65
N GLY A 239 5.41 10.56 7.37
CA GLY A 239 4.30 9.76 6.87
C GLY A 239 4.36 9.53 5.37
N LEU A 240 3.60 8.54 4.91
CA LEU A 240 3.55 8.17 3.50
C LEU A 240 2.26 8.69 2.87
N TYR A 241 2.36 9.32 1.70
CA TYR A 241 1.22 9.89 0.98
C TYR A 241 0.85 9.06 -0.24
N PHE A 242 -0.35 8.48 -0.26
CA PHE A 242 -0.82 7.69 -1.38
C PHE A 242 -2.09 8.24 -2.02
N ILE A 243 -2.13 8.24 -3.35
CA ILE A 243 -3.33 8.53 -4.13
C ILE A 243 -3.77 7.27 -4.87
N ALA A 244 -4.98 6.79 -4.56
CA ALA A 244 -5.58 5.63 -5.24
C ALA A 244 -6.42 6.00 -6.48
N SER A 245 -6.61 7.29 -6.79
CA SER A 245 -7.45 7.78 -7.90
C SER A 245 -6.69 8.69 -8.88
N ARG A 246 -6.83 8.38 -10.17
CA ARG A 246 -5.99 8.81 -11.32
C ARG A 246 -5.83 10.32 -11.60
N LYS A 247 -6.29 11.28 -10.79
CA LYS A 247 -6.35 12.67 -11.27
C LYS A 247 -5.94 13.74 -10.24
N GLY A 248 -4.75 14.30 -10.45
CA GLY A 248 -4.49 15.74 -10.32
C GLY A 248 -3.95 16.28 -9.00
N ASN A 249 -3.64 15.45 -8.01
CA ASN A 249 -3.12 15.92 -6.73
C ASN A 249 -1.58 15.80 -6.60
N GLY A 250 -0.89 15.12 -7.52
CA GLY A 250 0.56 14.96 -7.49
C GLY A 250 1.03 13.80 -6.60
N GLY A 251 2.12 13.13 -6.99
CA GLY A 251 2.62 11.94 -6.32
C GLY A 251 1.91 10.64 -6.69
N SER A 252 2.40 9.54 -6.13
CA SER A 252 1.89 8.18 -6.31
C SER A 252 1.93 7.59 -7.73
N ASN A 253 2.93 7.97 -8.54
CA ASN A 253 3.15 7.31 -9.82
C ASN A 253 3.49 5.81 -9.63
N ASP A 254 4.01 5.42 -8.47
CA ASP A 254 4.20 4.03 -8.05
C ASP A 254 2.87 3.27 -7.98
N ILE A 255 1.83 3.83 -7.34
CA ILE A 255 0.50 3.21 -7.29
C ILE A 255 -0.17 3.24 -8.66
N GLU A 256 0.04 4.28 -9.46
CA GLU A 256 -0.44 4.31 -10.84
C GLU A 256 0.25 3.24 -11.70
N MET A 257 1.55 3.05 -11.55
CA MET A 257 2.28 1.94 -12.15
C MET A 257 1.70 0.63 -11.70
N ILE A 258 1.45 0.43 -10.40
CA ILE A 258 0.85 -0.80 -9.88
C ILE A 258 -0.52 -1.02 -10.51
N LYS A 259 -1.35 0.01 -10.59
CA LYS A 259 -2.65 -0.08 -11.26
C LYS A 259 -2.53 -0.42 -12.74
N ASN A 260 -1.56 0.16 -13.42
CA ASN A 260 -1.34 -0.13 -14.84
C ASN A 260 -0.74 -1.53 -15.00
N PHE A 261 0.18 -1.97 -14.16
CA PHE A 261 0.73 -3.33 -14.15
C PHE A 261 -0.36 -4.38 -13.85
N VAL A 262 -1.22 -4.09 -12.89
CA VAL A 262 -2.41 -4.90 -12.55
C VAL A 262 -3.48 -4.84 -13.65
N GLY A 263 -3.51 -3.75 -14.43
CA GLY A 263 -4.50 -3.50 -15.48
C GLY A 263 -4.02 -3.75 -16.92
N ILE A 264 -2.73 -4.07 -17.12
CA ILE A 264 -2.12 -4.43 -18.41
C ILE A 264 -2.16 -5.94 -18.48
N GLY A 265 -3.10 -6.46 -19.28
CA GLY A 265 -3.29 -7.89 -19.49
C GLY A 265 -3.78 -8.62 -18.24
N ASP A 266 -4.01 -9.92 -18.41
CA ASP A 266 -4.62 -10.91 -17.51
C ASP A 266 -3.91 -11.11 -16.15
N TYR A 267 -3.46 -10.05 -15.48
CA TYR A 267 -2.72 -10.09 -14.22
C TYR A 267 -3.62 -10.48 -13.03
N LEU A 268 -4.88 -10.02 -13.07
CA LEU A 268 -5.91 -10.39 -12.11
C LEU A 268 -6.61 -11.68 -12.57
N THR A 269 -6.75 -12.65 -11.67
CA THR A 269 -7.49 -13.91 -11.90
C THR A 269 -8.98 -13.75 -11.54
N GLU A 270 -9.81 -14.78 -11.73
CA GLU A 270 -11.17 -14.78 -11.16
C GLU A 270 -11.17 -15.03 -9.64
N ASP A 271 -10.05 -15.51 -9.08
CA ASP A 271 -9.86 -15.70 -7.65
C ASP A 271 -9.60 -14.34 -6.98
N TYR A 272 -10.66 -13.81 -6.37
CA TYR A 272 -10.60 -12.54 -5.68
C TYR A 272 -9.68 -12.54 -4.45
N GLU A 273 -9.45 -13.69 -3.80
CA GLU A 273 -8.53 -13.78 -2.66
C GLU A 273 -7.08 -13.84 -3.11
N GLU A 274 -6.78 -14.59 -4.16
CA GLU A 274 -5.45 -14.61 -4.77
C GLU A 274 -5.07 -13.23 -5.29
N ASN A 275 -6.01 -12.54 -5.94
CA ASN A 275 -5.83 -11.15 -6.36
C ASN A 275 -5.60 -10.20 -5.19
N ARG A 276 -6.34 -10.35 -4.08
CA ARG A 276 -6.11 -9.58 -2.86
C ARG A 276 -4.70 -9.80 -2.33
N LYS A 277 -4.22 -11.04 -2.28
CA LYS A 277 -2.85 -11.37 -1.84
C LYS A 277 -1.79 -10.77 -2.76
N LYS A 278 -1.98 -10.84 -4.08
CA LYS A 278 -1.07 -10.23 -5.07
C LYS A 278 -1.01 -8.70 -4.89
N VAL A 279 -2.16 -8.04 -4.79
CA VAL A 279 -2.22 -6.59 -4.60
C VAL A 279 -1.68 -6.17 -3.22
N ASP A 280 -1.98 -6.92 -2.16
CA ASP A 280 -1.43 -6.69 -0.81
C ASP A 280 0.09 -6.79 -0.82
N HIS A 281 0.66 -7.83 -1.44
CA HIS A 281 2.10 -7.96 -1.60
C HIS A 281 2.71 -6.77 -2.35
N ILE A 282 2.10 -6.35 -3.47
CA ILE A 282 2.57 -5.20 -4.24
C ILE A 282 2.49 -3.90 -3.43
N ALA A 283 1.39 -3.71 -2.68
CA ALA A 283 1.21 -2.56 -1.80
C ALA A 283 2.27 -2.53 -0.69
N ARG A 284 2.56 -3.68 -0.05
CA ARG A 284 3.64 -3.81 0.95
C ARG A 284 4.98 -3.39 0.40
N CYS A 285 5.30 -3.78 -0.83
CA CYS A 285 6.56 -3.38 -1.42
C CYS A 285 6.60 -1.90 -1.81
N ALA A 286 5.48 -1.29 -2.20
CA ALA A 286 5.40 0.15 -2.39
C ALA A 286 5.70 0.89 -1.08
N ILE A 287 5.10 0.44 0.03
CA ILE A 287 5.37 0.94 1.37
C ILE A 287 6.86 0.79 1.71
N LEU A 288 7.40 -0.42 1.57
CA LEU A 288 8.78 -0.74 1.89
C LEU A 288 9.76 0.10 1.07
N SER A 289 9.50 0.28 -0.23
CA SER A 289 10.33 1.11 -1.13
C SER A 289 10.39 2.55 -0.64
N ARG A 290 9.26 3.13 -0.25
CA ARG A 290 9.21 4.48 0.33
C ARG A 290 9.91 4.56 1.68
N LEU A 291 9.79 3.54 2.53
CA LEU A 291 10.46 3.48 3.83
C LEU A 291 11.99 3.39 3.68
N PHE A 292 12.50 2.63 2.71
CA PHE A 292 13.94 2.59 2.42
C PHE A 292 14.46 3.95 1.99
N ILE A 293 13.78 4.62 1.06
CA ILE A 293 14.13 5.97 0.61
C ILE A 293 14.07 6.97 1.77
N LEU A 294 12.98 6.95 2.56
CA LEU A 294 12.83 7.83 3.73
C LEU A 294 13.96 7.61 4.76
N THR A 295 14.25 6.35 5.08
CA THR A 295 15.32 5.99 6.02
C THR A 295 16.67 6.49 5.53
N HIS A 296 16.93 6.39 4.23
CA HIS A 296 18.12 6.96 3.62
C HIS A 296 18.15 8.48 3.75
N CYS A 297 17.07 9.19 3.40
CA CYS A 297 17.02 10.65 3.51
C CYS A 297 17.30 11.15 4.94
N ILE A 298 16.68 10.52 5.95
CA ILE A 298 16.87 10.86 7.36
C ILE A 298 18.33 10.63 7.80
N LYS A 299 18.94 9.52 7.37
CA LYS A 299 20.33 9.19 7.71
C LYS A 299 21.34 10.07 6.98
N SER A 300 21.01 10.50 5.76
CA SER A 300 21.92 11.26 4.89
C SER A 300 21.99 12.74 5.22
N SER A 301 20.99 13.33 5.90
CA SER A 301 21.03 14.73 6.29
C SER A 301 20.22 15.02 7.56
N SER A 302 20.83 15.72 8.52
CA SER A 302 20.18 16.18 9.75
C SER A 302 19.20 17.33 9.52
N THR A 303 19.27 18.02 8.39
CA THR A 303 18.35 19.11 8.02
C THR A 303 17.13 18.60 7.24
N PHE A 304 17.14 17.31 6.84
CA PHE A 304 16.00 16.70 6.18
C PHE A 304 14.82 16.61 7.15
N ASN A 305 13.67 17.11 6.72
CA ASN A 305 12.50 17.26 7.58
C ASN A 305 11.23 16.69 6.91
N PRO A 306 10.12 16.54 7.65
CA PRO A 306 8.90 15.95 7.09
C PRO A 306 8.30 16.74 5.92
N GLN A 307 8.49 18.06 5.88
CA GLN A 307 8.09 18.89 4.75
C GLN A 307 8.86 18.49 3.48
N ARG A 308 10.20 18.36 3.54
CA ARG A 308 11.02 17.87 2.42
C ARG A 308 10.56 16.50 1.97
N TRP A 309 10.27 15.59 2.89
CA TRP A 309 9.72 14.28 2.55
C TRP A 309 8.36 14.34 1.86
N THR A 310 7.47 15.23 2.32
CA THR A 310 6.17 15.47 1.68
C THR A 310 6.35 15.98 0.26
N LEU A 311 7.23 16.97 0.08
CA LEU A 311 7.56 17.56 -1.22
C LEU A 311 8.17 16.52 -2.18
N LEU A 312 9.04 15.64 -1.69
CA LEU A 312 9.58 14.55 -2.51
C LEU A 312 8.48 13.62 -3.01
N GLN A 313 7.49 13.29 -2.17
CA GLN A 313 6.37 12.42 -2.55
C GLN A 313 5.39 13.07 -3.53
N VAL A 314 5.11 14.37 -3.40
CA VAL A 314 4.02 15.05 -4.13
C VAL A 314 4.51 15.89 -5.30
N CYS A 315 5.73 16.42 -5.21
CA CYS A 315 6.33 17.37 -6.15
C CYS A 315 7.55 16.78 -6.87
N GLN A 316 7.74 15.46 -6.84
CA GLN A 316 8.91 14.83 -7.44
C GLN A 316 9.16 15.23 -8.89
N LYS A 317 8.11 15.41 -9.70
CA LYS A 317 8.25 15.87 -11.08
C LYS A 317 8.88 17.27 -11.14
N ILE A 318 8.50 18.19 -10.24
CA ILE A 318 9.06 19.56 -10.16
C ILE A 318 10.58 19.48 -9.92
N PHE A 319 10.98 18.73 -8.89
CA PHE A 319 12.41 18.54 -8.57
C PHE A 319 13.14 17.73 -9.64
N GLY A 320 12.45 16.77 -10.26
CA GLY A 320 12.97 16.00 -11.38
C GLY A 320 13.41 16.93 -12.49
N LYS A 321 12.54 17.85 -12.93
CA LYS A 321 12.90 18.88 -13.92
C LYS A 321 14.07 19.76 -13.47
N LEU A 322 14.12 20.15 -12.18
CA LEU A 322 15.21 20.97 -11.64
C LEU A 322 16.57 20.26 -11.73
N TYR A 323 16.59 18.94 -11.57
CA TYR A 323 17.81 18.12 -11.60
C TYR A 323 17.94 17.25 -12.85
N ASN A 324 17.23 17.58 -13.94
CA ASN A 324 17.24 16.81 -15.19
C ASN A 324 16.94 15.30 -15.02
N TYR A 325 16.01 14.98 -14.14
CA TYR A 325 15.54 13.65 -13.83
C TYR A 325 14.06 13.47 -14.25
N SER A 326 13.79 12.50 -15.11
CA SER A 326 12.46 12.28 -15.71
C SER A 326 11.67 11.13 -15.08
N ASP A 327 12.35 10.22 -14.41
CA ASP A 327 11.73 8.99 -13.89
C ASP A 327 11.04 9.22 -12.55
N ASP A 328 10.43 8.16 -12.00
CA ASP A 328 9.88 8.18 -10.65
C ASP A 328 10.67 7.32 -9.69
N ILE A 329 11.25 7.90 -8.63
CA ILE A 329 12.15 7.15 -7.74
C ILE A 329 11.42 6.03 -6.98
N PHE A 330 10.13 6.20 -6.65
CA PHE A 330 9.34 5.20 -5.95
C PHE A 330 8.96 4.06 -6.88
N THR A 331 8.53 4.42 -8.09
CA THR A 331 8.29 3.50 -9.20
C THR A 331 9.53 2.66 -9.50
N GLN A 332 10.70 3.27 -9.64
CA GLN A 332 11.95 2.59 -9.97
C GLN A 332 12.44 1.69 -8.84
N ALA A 333 12.31 2.13 -7.58
CA ALA A 333 12.59 1.28 -6.42
C ALA A 333 11.70 0.02 -6.40
N ILE A 334 10.43 0.15 -6.78
CA ILE A 334 9.52 -0.98 -6.97
C ILE A 334 10.00 -1.83 -8.17
N GLU A 335 10.17 -1.29 -9.37
CA GLU A 335 10.59 -2.09 -10.54
C GLU A 335 11.86 -2.91 -10.29
N MET A 336 12.87 -2.31 -9.65
CA MET A 336 14.10 -3.00 -9.28
C MET A 336 13.86 -4.14 -8.28
N THR A 337 12.88 -4.00 -7.38
CA THR A 337 12.48 -5.03 -6.42
C THR A 337 11.69 -6.18 -7.08
N PHE A 338 10.94 -5.88 -8.16
CA PHE A 338 9.99 -6.79 -8.81
C PHE A 338 10.51 -7.47 -10.09
N LYS A 339 11.66 -7.04 -10.63
CA LYS A 339 12.22 -7.57 -11.89
C LYS A 339 12.34 -9.10 -11.86
N GLY A 340 11.63 -9.76 -12.78
CA GLY A 340 11.69 -11.21 -12.99
C GLY A 340 10.82 -12.08 -12.06
N LYS A 341 10.01 -11.47 -11.17
CA LYS A 341 9.30 -12.22 -10.11
C LYS A 341 7.83 -12.60 -10.41
N PHE A 342 7.31 -12.38 -11.63
CA PHE A 342 5.87 -12.60 -11.94
C PHE A 342 5.60 -13.14 -13.35
N ARG A 343 4.61 -14.05 -13.51
CA ARG A 343 4.02 -14.54 -14.78
C ARG A 343 2.51 -14.84 -14.60
N SER A 344 1.69 -14.72 -15.67
CA SER A 344 0.19 -14.81 -15.66
C SER A 344 -0.36 -15.87 -16.64
N ARG A 345 -1.63 -16.34 -16.42
CA ARG A 345 -2.52 -17.00 -17.41
C ARG A 345 -4.02 -16.80 -17.07
N TYR A 346 -4.85 -16.29 -18.01
CA TYR A 346 -6.33 -16.46 -18.16
C TYR A 346 -7.36 -15.41 -17.61
N ASP A 347 -7.51 -14.26 -18.31
CA ASP A 347 -8.77 -13.48 -18.59
C ASP A 347 -8.81 -11.95 -18.25
N PRO A 348 -9.23 -11.05 -19.19
CA PRO A 348 -8.91 -9.62 -19.21
C PRO A 348 -10.02 -8.59 -18.88
N ASN A 349 -11.25 -8.96 -18.48
CA ASN A 349 -12.41 -8.03 -18.65
C ASN A 349 -13.08 -7.39 -17.40
N LYS A 350 -12.43 -7.30 -16.23
CA LYS A 350 -13.00 -6.57 -15.05
C LYS A 350 -12.01 -5.66 -14.34
N GLN A 351 -12.37 -4.37 -14.20
CA GLN A 351 -11.62 -3.40 -13.38
C GLN A 351 -12.12 -3.38 -11.93
N ARG A 352 -11.20 -3.44 -10.96
CA ARG A 352 -11.46 -3.21 -9.52
C ARG A 352 -10.52 -2.15 -8.95
N SER A 353 -10.96 -1.45 -7.90
CA SER A 353 -10.18 -0.41 -7.22
C SER A 353 -9.15 -1.03 -6.28
N LEU A 354 -7.89 -0.57 -6.35
CA LEU A 354 -6.81 -1.00 -5.45
C LEU A 354 -6.96 -0.46 -4.01
N ILE A 355 -7.93 0.43 -3.76
CA ILE A 355 -8.01 1.19 -2.51
C ILE A 355 -8.20 0.31 -1.26
N SER A 356 -8.90 -0.81 -1.40
CA SER A 356 -9.25 -1.70 -0.30
C SER A 356 -8.05 -2.52 0.21
N PRO A 357 -7.36 -3.29 -0.65
CA PRO A 357 -6.14 -3.99 -0.24
C PRO A 357 -5.11 -3.02 0.33
N ILE A 358 -4.89 -1.89 -0.35
CA ILE A 358 -3.93 -0.87 0.05
C ILE A 358 -4.22 -0.36 1.47
N ILE A 359 -5.46 0.02 1.79
CA ILE A 359 -5.80 0.52 3.14
C ILE A 359 -5.67 -0.57 4.21
N GLN A 360 -6.03 -1.82 3.91
CA GLN A 360 -5.85 -2.92 4.86
C GLN A 360 -4.36 -3.18 5.15
N THR A 361 -3.51 -3.13 4.13
CA THR A 361 -2.05 -3.19 4.29
C THR A 361 -1.54 -2.03 5.17
N PHE A 362 -2.07 -0.81 4.99
CA PHE A 362 -1.69 0.34 5.83
C PHE A 362 -2.19 0.24 7.27
N LYS A 363 -3.34 -0.42 7.49
CA LYS A 363 -3.93 -0.57 8.82
C LYS A 363 -3.11 -1.53 9.69
N ILE A 364 -2.65 -2.65 9.13
CA ILE A 364 -1.80 -3.62 9.82
C ILE A 364 -0.62 -4.01 8.90
N PRO A 365 0.42 -3.15 8.82
CA PRO A 365 1.60 -3.44 8.00
C PRO A 365 2.28 -4.73 8.46
N THR A 366 2.40 -4.94 9.78
CA THR A 366 2.81 -6.21 10.39
C THR A 366 2.04 -6.40 11.70
N SER A 367 2.01 -7.62 12.23
CA SER A 367 1.42 -7.92 13.55
C SER A 367 2.12 -7.18 14.69
N SER A 368 3.39 -6.80 14.50
CA SER A 368 4.22 -6.12 15.49
C SER A 368 4.23 -4.59 15.38
N PHE A 369 3.75 -4.02 14.28
CA PHE A 369 3.78 -2.58 14.06
C PHE A 369 2.61 -1.90 14.76
N SER A 370 2.89 -1.33 15.93
CA SER A 370 1.97 -0.53 16.73
C SER A 370 2.52 0.89 16.84
N ASN A 371 1.65 1.92 16.84
CA ASN A 371 1.96 3.36 16.79
C ASN A 371 1.97 4.02 15.39
N HIS A 372 1.08 3.62 14.49
CA HIS A 372 0.80 4.33 13.24
C HIS A 372 -0.70 4.63 13.09
N CYS A 373 -1.04 5.56 12.19
CA CYS A 373 -2.42 5.85 11.86
C CYS A 373 -2.56 5.94 10.33
N ALA A 374 -3.41 5.10 9.76
CA ALA A 374 -3.84 5.19 8.38
C ALA A 374 -4.94 6.25 8.27
N VAL A 375 -4.71 7.26 7.43
CA VAL A 375 -5.69 8.34 7.19
C VAL A 375 -6.26 8.18 5.78
N ALA A 376 -7.52 7.76 5.69
CA ALA A 376 -8.22 7.59 4.42
C ALA A 376 -9.07 8.83 4.12
N CYS A 377 -9.02 9.35 2.88
CA CYS A 377 -9.78 10.54 2.49
C CYS A 377 -10.33 10.42 1.06
N GLY A 378 -11.54 10.95 0.83
CA GLY A 378 -12.22 10.90 -0.46
C GLY A 378 -13.48 11.77 -0.50
N THR A 379 -14.18 11.78 -1.62
CA THR A 379 -15.34 12.65 -1.85
C THR A 379 -16.65 11.85 -1.88
N GLY A 380 -17.64 12.23 -1.06
CA GLY A 380 -19.04 11.79 -1.16
C GLY A 380 -19.30 10.32 -0.78
N LEU A 381 -20.31 9.72 -1.42
CA LEU A 381 -20.76 8.33 -1.23
C LEU A 381 -19.68 7.27 -1.53
N GLY A 382 -18.61 7.61 -2.26
CA GLY A 382 -17.50 6.70 -2.56
C GLY A 382 -16.65 6.32 -1.35
N LEU A 383 -16.78 7.05 -0.22
CA LEU A 383 -16.18 6.68 1.07
C LEU A 383 -17.14 5.85 1.93
N LEU A 384 -18.44 5.93 1.66
CA LEU A 384 -19.45 5.11 2.36
C LEU A 384 -19.41 3.66 1.86
N SER A 385 -19.11 3.43 0.56
CA SER A 385 -18.81 2.09 0.04
C SER A 385 -17.50 1.49 0.58
N LEU A 386 -16.59 2.33 1.07
CA LEU A 386 -15.40 1.90 1.83
C LEU A 386 -15.78 1.40 3.23
N GLY A 387 -16.87 1.86 3.84
CA GLY A 387 -17.33 1.38 5.15
C GLY A 387 -17.59 -0.12 5.18
N GLU A 388 -18.25 -0.65 4.15
CA GLU A 388 -18.46 -2.10 3.96
C GLU A 388 -17.14 -2.87 3.74
N THR A 389 -16.14 -2.20 3.18
CA THR A 389 -14.85 -2.79 2.83
C THR A 389 -13.81 -2.68 3.96
N LEU A 390 -13.98 -1.71 4.86
CA LEU A 390 -13.15 -1.50 6.04
C LEU A 390 -13.66 -2.30 7.25
N GLY A 391 -14.96 -2.62 7.27
CA GLY A 391 -15.62 -3.41 8.31
C GLY A 391 -15.48 -4.93 8.16
N SER A 392 -15.07 -5.46 7.00
CA SER A 392 -14.96 -6.91 6.78
C SER A 392 -13.62 -7.47 7.29
N LEU A 393 -13.50 -7.60 8.62
CA LEU A 393 -12.39 -8.28 9.30
C LEU A 393 -12.49 -9.83 9.25
N GLY A 394 -13.26 -10.41 8.33
CA GLY A 394 -13.49 -11.86 8.30
C GLY A 394 -14.21 -12.43 9.55
N ILE A 395 -14.63 -11.57 10.48
CA ILE A 395 -15.42 -11.90 11.66
C ILE A 395 -16.86 -11.44 11.39
N ALA A 396 -17.84 -12.27 11.74
CA ALA A 396 -19.25 -12.20 11.37
C ALA A 396 -20.04 -10.95 11.86
N LYS A 397 -19.37 -9.87 12.25
CA LYS A 397 -19.99 -8.56 12.52
C LYS A 397 -19.09 -7.46 11.96
N PRO A 398 -19.55 -6.61 11.02
CA PRO A 398 -18.76 -5.49 10.56
C PRO A 398 -18.52 -4.55 11.74
N ASP A 399 -17.26 -4.32 12.06
CA ASP A 399 -16.85 -3.38 13.09
C ASP A 399 -17.12 -1.96 12.55
N LEU A 400 -18.34 -1.47 12.80
CA LEU A 400 -18.88 -0.19 12.32
C LEU A 400 -18.22 1.03 13.01
N ASP A 401 -17.27 0.80 13.92
CA ASP A 401 -16.62 1.79 14.78
C ASP A 401 -15.37 2.39 14.12
N VAL A 402 -15.52 2.92 12.91
CA VAL A 402 -14.46 3.67 12.21
C VAL A 402 -14.56 5.14 12.58
N ASP A 403 -13.51 5.68 13.21
CA ASP A 403 -13.45 7.09 13.59
C ASP A 403 -13.44 8.01 12.38
N LYS A 404 -14.29 9.03 12.42
CA LYS A 404 -14.49 9.99 11.34
C LYS A 404 -14.13 11.39 11.81
N PHE A 405 -13.37 12.10 11.00
CA PHE A 405 -13.10 13.51 11.19
C PHE A 405 -13.78 14.33 10.07
N THR A 406 -14.61 15.29 10.46
CA THR A 406 -15.41 16.13 9.56
C THR A 406 -15.06 17.61 9.66
N ASN A 407 -14.32 18.06 10.67
CA ASN A 407 -14.11 19.49 10.93
C ASN A 407 -12.77 20.02 10.40
N PHE A 408 -12.63 20.12 9.07
CA PHE A 408 -11.38 20.56 8.40
C PHE A 408 -11.09 22.07 8.54
N GLY A 409 -11.94 22.80 9.26
CA GLY A 409 -12.06 24.25 9.15
C GLY A 409 -12.99 24.63 8.00
N ARG A 410 -13.47 25.88 8.03
CA ARG A 410 -14.25 26.55 6.98
C ARG A 410 -13.90 28.04 7.00
N TRP A 411 -14.08 28.73 5.89
CA TRP A 411 -14.10 30.19 5.90
C TRP A 411 -15.26 30.66 6.80
N ARG A 412 -14.92 31.25 7.95
CA ARG A 412 -15.92 31.61 8.96
C ARG A 412 -16.79 32.77 8.52
N ASN A 413 -16.18 33.71 7.81
CA ASN A 413 -16.80 34.94 7.33
C ASN A 413 -15.96 35.50 6.17
N ILE A 414 -16.45 36.58 5.57
CA ILE A 414 -15.74 37.30 4.50
C ILE A 414 -14.38 37.87 4.95
N ALA A 415 -14.22 38.23 6.23
CA ALA A 415 -12.96 38.77 6.75
C ALA A 415 -11.83 37.72 6.66
N HIS A 416 -12.12 36.46 7.01
CA HIS A 416 -11.19 35.34 6.81
C HIS A 416 -10.82 35.13 5.33
N VAL A 417 -11.77 35.32 4.40
CA VAL A 417 -11.47 35.22 2.96
C VAL A 417 -10.55 36.37 2.54
N LYS A 418 -10.81 37.59 3.00
CA LYS A 418 -9.95 38.77 2.73
C LYS A 418 -8.53 38.59 3.25
N GLU A 419 -8.39 38.08 4.47
CA GLU A 419 -7.08 37.79 5.07
C GLU A 419 -6.28 36.78 4.24
N TYR A 420 -6.94 35.74 3.74
CA TYR A 420 -6.28 34.74 2.90
C TYR A 420 -5.97 35.24 1.49
N VAL A 421 -6.89 35.96 0.84
CA VAL A 421 -6.79 36.34 -0.58
C VAL A 421 -5.99 37.64 -0.80
N GLY A 422 -6.10 38.60 0.12
CA GLY A 422 -5.49 39.93 0.01
C GLY A 422 -3.97 39.96 -0.20
N PRO A 423 -3.18 39.03 0.36
CA PRO A 423 -1.76 38.92 0.05
C PRO A 423 -1.43 38.55 -1.40
N PHE A 424 -2.39 38.04 -2.17
CA PHE A 424 -2.16 37.59 -3.55
C PHE A 424 -2.72 38.56 -4.60
N VAL A 425 -3.92 39.09 -4.35
CA VAL A 425 -4.68 39.90 -5.32
C VAL A 425 -5.40 41.06 -4.64
N GLU A 426 -5.51 42.18 -5.34
CA GLU A 426 -6.33 43.31 -4.91
C GLU A 426 -7.74 43.14 -5.47
N LEU A 427 -8.73 43.04 -4.57
CA LEU A 427 -10.14 42.90 -4.93
C LEU A 427 -10.95 43.97 -4.19
N THR A 428 -12.03 44.41 -4.83
CA THR A 428 -13.06 45.26 -4.23
C THR A 428 -13.92 44.46 -3.25
N ASN A 429 -14.67 45.17 -2.40
CA ASN A 429 -15.59 44.52 -1.45
C ASN A 429 -16.66 43.67 -2.16
N ASP A 430 -17.16 44.12 -3.31
CA ASP A 430 -18.18 43.41 -4.07
C ASP A 430 -17.63 42.13 -4.68
N GLU A 431 -16.38 42.14 -5.15
CA GLU A 431 -15.70 40.93 -5.65
C GLU A 431 -15.44 39.92 -4.53
N TYR A 432 -15.08 40.38 -3.32
CA TYR A 432 -15.00 39.50 -2.16
C TYR A 432 -16.35 38.88 -1.78
N ASN A 433 -17.43 39.66 -1.83
CA ASN A 433 -18.79 39.18 -1.59
C ASN A 433 -19.17 38.12 -2.63
N GLN A 434 -18.92 38.39 -3.91
CA GLN A 434 -19.20 37.47 -5.01
C GLN A 434 -18.51 36.11 -4.81
N ILE A 435 -17.22 36.11 -4.43
CA ILE A 435 -16.47 34.88 -4.15
C ILE A 435 -17.04 34.13 -2.93
N TYR A 436 -17.34 34.86 -1.84
CA TYR A 436 -17.80 34.25 -0.60
C TYR A 436 -19.20 33.63 -0.73
N GLU A 437 -20.13 34.32 -1.39
CA GLU A 437 -21.51 33.86 -1.60
C GLU A 437 -21.56 32.56 -2.41
N HIS A 438 -20.76 32.44 -3.46
CA HIS A 438 -20.74 31.25 -4.32
C HIS A 438 -19.99 30.07 -3.69
N PHE A 439 -18.97 30.32 -2.85
CA PHE A 439 -18.06 29.27 -2.37
C PHE A 439 -17.92 29.20 -0.85
N CYS A 440 -18.94 29.63 -0.12
CA CYS A 440 -18.95 29.60 1.34
C CYS A 440 -18.55 28.21 1.88
N GLY A 441 -17.57 28.20 2.78
CA GLY A 441 -17.02 26.99 3.40
C GLY A 441 -16.16 26.09 2.50
N ARG A 442 -15.86 26.46 1.25
CA ARG A 442 -15.02 25.65 0.34
C ARG A 442 -13.65 26.32 0.09
N PHE A 443 -12.57 25.70 0.57
CA PHE A 443 -11.20 26.19 0.42
C PHE A 443 -10.69 26.11 -1.02
N ARG A 444 -10.81 24.96 -1.69
CA ARG A 444 -10.21 24.76 -3.02
C ARG A 444 -10.81 25.68 -4.09
N PRO A 445 -12.14 25.90 -4.15
CA PRO A 445 -12.69 26.80 -5.15
C PRO A 445 -12.15 28.22 -5.05
N ILE A 446 -12.07 28.77 -3.82
CA ILE A 446 -11.51 30.10 -3.57
C ILE A 446 -10.02 30.15 -3.97
N ALA A 447 -9.23 29.16 -3.57
CA ALA A 447 -7.84 29.06 -4.00
C ALA A 447 -7.70 28.97 -5.53
N SER A 448 -8.56 28.22 -6.21
CA SER A 448 -8.54 28.10 -7.67
C SER A 448 -8.94 29.40 -8.37
N ILE A 449 -9.85 30.20 -7.81
CA ILE A 449 -10.17 31.54 -8.35
C ILE A 449 -8.93 32.43 -8.28
N VAL A 450 -8.25 32.46 -7.13
CA VAL A 450 -7.01 33.23 -6.99
C VAL A 450 -5.95 32.74 -7.98
N GLU A 451 -5.74 31.42 -8.11
CA GLU A 451 -4.82 30.84 -9.10
C GLU A 451 -5.13 31.28 -10.54
N GLU A 452 -6.41 31.43 -10.90
CA GLU A 452 -6.84 31.89 -12.24
C GLU A 452 -6.68 33.40 -12.43
N ILE A 453 -6.95 34.21 -11.39
CA ILE A 453 -6.69 35.66 -11.41
C ILE A 453 -5.20 35.94 -11.58
N LEU A 454 -4.35 35.18 -10.87
CA LEU A 454 -2.89 35.27 -10.99
C LEU A 454 -2.38 34.95 -12.40
N LYS A 455 -3.14 34.18 -13.19
CA LYS A 455 -2.86 33.94 -14.62
C LYS A 455 -3.34 35.06 -15.54
N GLY A 456 -4.00 36.09 -15.00
CA GLY A 456 -4.53 37.23 -15.73
C GLY A 456 -6.00 37.13 -16.12
N LYS A 457 -6.78 36.18 -15.58
CA LYS A 457 -8.23 36.16 -15.80
C LYS A 457 -8.94 37.22 -14.97
N LYS A 458 -10.04 37.75 -15.50
CA LYS A 458 -10.96 38.59 -14.73
C LYS A 458 -11.68 37.74 -13.67
N ILE A 459 -12.07 38.37 -12.57
CA ILE A 459 -12.71 37.71 -11.43
C ILE A 459 -14.06 37.11 -11.83
N SER A 460 -14.89 37.84 -12.57
CA SER A 460 -16.17 37.35 -13.10
C SER A 460 -15.98 36.04 -13.88
N ASP A 461 -15.02 36.02 -14.81
CA ASP A 461 -14.76 34.87 -15.67
C ASP A 461 -14.24 33.67 -14.86
N ALA A 462 -13.43 33.93 -13.82
CA ALA A 462 -12.92 32.90 -12.93
C ALA A 462 -14.01 32.30 -12.03
N VAL A 463 -14.88 33.15 -11.46
CA VAL A 463 -16.02 32.75 -10.62
C VAL A 463 -17.04 31.96 -11.46
N ASP A 464 -17.49 32.52 -12.58
CA ASP A 464 -18.53 31.92 -13.43
C ASP A 464 -18.05 30.62 -14.06
N GLY A 465 -16.79 30.59 -14.54
CA GLY A 465 -16.19 29.39 -15.09
C GLY A 465 -16.13 28.26 -14.06
N LEU A 466 -15.74 28.57 -12.81
CA LEU A 466 -15.67 27.57 -11.76
C LEU A 466 -17.07 27.14 -11.25
N TRP A 467 -17.98 28.09 -11.12
CA TRP A 467 -19.37 27.83 -10.72
C TRP A 467 -20.05 26.88 -11.71
N THR A 468 -19.96 27.19 -13.00
CA THR A 468 -20.48 26.34 -14.10
C THR A 468 -19.91 24.92 -14.02
N ILE A 469 -18.61 24.78 -13.77
CA ILE A 469 -17.97 23.46 -13.65
C ILE A 469 -18.52 22.65 -12.47
N LEU A 470 -18.87 23.31 -11.36
CA LEU A 470 -19.34 22.67 -10.15
C LEU A 470 -20.85 22.39 -10.16
N THR A 471 -21.64 23.15 -10.94
CA THR A 471 -23.11 23.04 -10.99
C THR A 471 -23.62 22.27 -12.22
N CYS A 472 -22.87 22.21 -13.32
CA CYS A 472 -23.25 21.38 -14.46
C CYS A 472 -23.01 19.89 -14.19
N HIS A 473 -24.06 19.08 -14.32
CA HIS A 473 -23.97 17.62 -14.34
C HIS A 473 -23.07 17.17 -15.50
N ARG A 474 -21.84 16.73 -15.18
CA ARG A 474 -20.98 16.09 -16.18
C ARG A 474 -21.41 14.64 -16.36
N THR A 475 -21.96 14.31 -17.53
CA THR A 475 -21.82 12.95 -18.08
C THR A 475 -20.32 12.66 -18.23
N ASN A 476 -19.93 11.41 -17.94
CA ASN A 476 -18.60 11.00 -17.49
C ASN A 476 -17.39 11.38 -18.39
N GLU A 477 -17.58 11.91 -19.59
CA GLU A 477 -16.50 12.12 -20.58
C GLU A 477 -16.02 13.56 -20.75
N GLN A 478 -16.67 14.57 -20.16
CA GLN A 478 -16.21 15.98 -20.25
C GLN A 478 -15.54 16.50 -18.98
N SER A 479 -15.24 15.62 -18.02
CA SER A 479 -14.46 15.94 -16.80
C SER A 479 -12.97 16.24 -17.05
N HIS A 480 -12.56 16.35 -18.31
CA HIS A 480 -11.16 16.27 -18.76
C HIS A 480 -10.41 17.60 -18.85
N ARG A 481 -11.06 18.77 -18.69
CA ARG A 481 -10.37 20.06 -18.97
C ARG A 481 -9.79 20.85 -17.79
N PHE A 482 -10.04 20.50 -16.52
CA PHE A 482 -9.51 21.28 -15.39
C PHE A 482 -9.06 20.43 -14.19
N LYS A 483 -8.17 19.47 -14.44
CA LYS A 483 -7.36 18.80 -13.40
C LYS A 483 -5.92 18.69 -13.90
N GLY A 484 -5.12 19.70 -13.58
CA GLY A 484 -3.71 19.85 -13.91
C GLY A 484 -3.19 21.17 -13.42
#